data_AF-A0A8J7CTN2-F1
#
_entry.id   AF-A0A8J7CTN2-F1
#
_cell.length_a   1.000
_cell.length_b   1.000
_cell.length_c   1.000
_cell.angle_alpha   90.00
_cell.angle_beta   90.00
_cell.angle_gamma   90.00
#
_symmetry.space_group_name_H-M   'P 1'
#
loop_
_entity.id
_entity.type
_entity.pdbx_description
1 polymer ?
#
loop_
_entity_poly.entity_id
_entity_poly.type
_entity_poly.pdbx_seq_one_letter_code
_entity_poly.pdbx_strand_id
1 'polypeptide(L)' 'MENQLSFIVKLLLLSALLSLLIKDVLPSVAIPATATNALILVLLPTIIMAIALLWRFQAQKQTPS' A
#
# COMPACT_ATOMS: atom_id res chain seq x y z
N MET A 1 -3.85 -25.95 7.23
CA MET A 1 -3.98 -24.48 7.41
C MET A 1 -2.58 -23.83 7.41
N GLU A 2 -1.67 -24.32 6.56
CA GLU A 2 -0.24 -23.95 6.64
C GLU A 2 0.10 -22.60 6.00
N ASN A 3 -0.65 -22.13 5.00
CA ASN A 3 -0.30 -20.90 4.27
C ASN A 3 -0.72 -19.60 4.97
N GLN A 4 -1.69 -19.64 5.88
CA GLN A 4 -2.17 -18.43 6.56
C GLN A 4 -1.17 -17.90 7.57
N LEU A 5 -0.54 -18.78 8.35
CA LEU A 5 0.52 -18.38 9.30
C LEU A 5 1.74 -17.82 8.55
N SER A 6 2.15 -18.45 7.45
CA SER A 6 3.23 -17.94 6.59
C SER A 6 2.90 -16.55 6.01
N PHE A 7 1.66 -16.34 5.57
CA PHE A 7 1.19 -15.04 5.08
C PHE A 7 1.19 -13.96 6.16
N ILE A 8 0.67 -14.28 7.36
CA ILE A 8 0.62 -13.34 8.48
C ILE A 8 2.03 -12.96 8.93
N VAL A 9 2.94 -13.92 9.05
CA VAL A 9 4.34 -13.64 9.44
C VAL A 9 5.04 -12.75 8.41
N LYS A 10 4.86 -13.03 7.10
CA LYS A 10 5.37 -12.16 6.03
C LYS A 10 4.79 -10.75 6.09
N LEU A 11 3.49 -10.64 6.33
CA LEU A 11 2.80 -9.35 6.45
C LEU A 11 3.28 -8.57 7.67
N LEU A 12 3.48 -9.23 8.82
CA LEU A 12 4.00 -8.62 10.03
C LEU A 12 5.43 -8.13 9.85
N LEU A 13 6.30 -8.93 9.23
CA LEU A 13 7.66 -8.52 8.87
C LEU A 13 7.66 -7.30 7.95
N LEU A 14 6.80 -7.31 6.92
CA LEU A 14 6.69 -6.20 5.98
C LEU A 14 6.15 -4.93 6.67
N SER A 15 5.15 -5.05 7.55
CA SER A 15 4.61 -3.94 8.34
C SER A 15 5.62 -3.41 9.36
N ALA A 16 6.38 -4.28 10.03
CA ALA A 16 7.41 -3.85 10.97
C ALA A 16 8.54 -3.09 10.24
N LEU A 17 8.96 -3.60 9.08
CA LEU A 17 9.92 -2.92 8.22
C LEU A 17 9.38 -1.56 7.75
N LEU A 18 8.13 -1.53 7.26
CA LEU A 18 7.48 -0.31 6.81
C LEU A 18 7.32 0.71 7.96
N SER A 19 7.00 0.25 9.17
CA SER A 19 6.90 1.08 10.36
C SER A 19 8.25 1.68 10.76
N LEU A 20 9.33 0.90 10.68
CA LEU A 20 10.69 1.39 10.92
C LEU A 20 11.09 2.43 9.86
N LEU A 21 10.80 2.14 8.59
CA LEU A 21 11.01 3.11 7.51
C LEU A 21 10.24 4.41 7.78
N ILE A 22 8.95 4.34 8.10
CA ILE A 22 8.18 5.55 8.38
C ILE A 22 8.71 6.26 9.63
N LYS A 23 9.07 5.54 10.69
CA LYS A 23 9.52 6.15 11.94
C LYS A 23 10.88 6.84 11.81
N ASP A 24 11.82 6.27 11.08
CA ASP A 24 13.20 6.78 11.04
C ASP A 24 13.51 7.52 9.71
N VAL A 25 12.87 7.15 8.60
CA VAL A 25 13.01 7.83 7.30
C VAL A 25 12.11 9.06 7.21
N LEU A 26 10.86 9.02 7.69
CA LEU A 26 9.95 10.16 7.52
C LEU A 26 10.39 11.44 8.27
N PRO A 27 10.93 11.38 9.51
CA PRO A 27 11.43 12.58 10.20
C PRO A 27 12.76 13.09 9.63
N SER A 28 13.59 12.17 9.11
CA SER A 28 14.91 12.49 8.54
C SER A 28 14.81 12.97 7.09
N VAL A 29 13.75 12.57 6.38
CA VAL A 29 13.40 13.10 5.07
C VAL A 29 12.59 14.37 5.30
N ALA A 30 13.28 15.50 5.34
CA ALA A 30 12.65 16.79 5.10
C ALA A 30 12.07 16.74 3.68
N ILE A 31 10.82 16.29 3.54
CA ILE A 31 10.07 16.28 2.27
C ILE A 31 9.97 17.75 1.86
N PRO A 32 10.78 18.24 0.91
CA PRO A 32 10.67 19.62 0.52
C PRO A 32 9.31 19.75 -0.18
N ALA A 33 8.63 20.87 0.01
CA ALA A 33 7.35 21.16 -0.63
C ALA A 33 7.56 21.42 -2.14
N THR A 34 8.02 20.39 -2.87
CA THR A 34 8.18 20.40 -4.31
C THR A 34 6.86 19.98 -4.96
N ALA A 35 6.60 20.51 -6.15
CA ALA A 35 5.39 20.17 -6.91
C ALA A 35 5.24 18.66 -7.13
N THR A 36 6.36 17.93 -7.27
CA THR A 36 6.37 16.47 -7.43
C THR A 36 5.86 15.75 -6.17
N ASN A 37 6.31 16.16 -4.98
CA ASN A 37 5.87 15.52 -3.73
C ASN A 37 4.38 15.79 -3.46
N ALA A 38 3.92 17.00 -3.75
CA ALA A 38 2.50 17.35 -3.68
C ALA A 38 1.65 16.53 -4.67
N LEU A 39 2.12 16.38 -5.92
CA LEU A 39 1.45 15.54 -6.92
C LEU A 39 1.40 14.07 -6.49
N ILE A 40 2.48 13.52 -5.93
CA ILE A 40 2.51 12.15 -5.43
C ILE A 40 1.48 11.98 -4.31
N LEU A 41 1.44 12.87 -3.32
CA LEU A 41 0.48 12.81 -2.21
C LEU A 41 -0.98 12.90 -2.67
N VAL A 42 -1.28 13.72 -3.68
CA VAL A 42 -2.64 13.87 -4.23
C VAL A 42 -3.02 12.68 -5.12
N LEU A 43 -2.08 12.17 -5.92
CA LEU A 43 -2.34 11.12 -6.89
C LEU A 43 -2.35 9.72 -6.26
N LEU A 44 -1.56 9.47 -5.22
CA LEU A 44 -1.49 8.18 -4.53
C LEU A 44 -2.85 7.62 -4.11
N PRO A 45 -3.69 8.36 -3.34
CA PRO A 45 -4.99 7.84 -2.93
C PRO A 45 -5.90 7.54 -4.12
N THR A 46 -5.79 8.31 -5.20
CA THR A 46 -6.52 8.08 -6.45
C THR A 46 -6.09 6.78 -7.12
N ILE A 47 -4.77 6.52 -7.19
CA ILE A 47 -4.22 5.28 -7.76
C ILE A 47 -4.61 4.07 -6.90
N ILE A 48 -4.51 4.17 -5.58
CA ILE A 48 -4.93 3.10 -4.65
C ILE A 48 -6.40 2.77 -4.89
N MET A 49 -7.26 3.79 -4.96
CA MET A 49 -8.69 3.61 -5.20
C MET A 49 -8.96 2.99 -6.58
N ALA A 50 -8.25 3.43 -7.63
CA ALA A 50 -8.38 2.86 -8.97
C ALA A 50 -7.98 1.38 -9.00
N ILE A 51 -6.88 1.00 -8.33
CA ILE A 51 -6.45 -0.40 -8.20
C ILE A 51 -7.48 -1.22 -7.43
N ALA A 52 -8.00 -0.70 -6.31
CA ALA A 52 -9.02 -1.38 -5.50
C ALA A 52 -10.31 -1.61 -6.30
N LEU A 53 -10.75 -0.61 -7.08
CA LEU A 53 -11.92 -0.73 -7.95
C LEU A 53 -11.68 -1.71 -9.10
N LEU A 54 -10.49 -1.69 -9.71
CA LEU A 54 -10.12 -2.64 -10.75
C LEU A 54 -10.09 -4.08 -10.21
N TRP A 55 -9.49 -4.29 -9.04
CA TRP A 55 -9.51 -5.58 -8.34
C TRP A 55 -10.94 -6.05 -8.07
N ARG A 56 -11.78 -5.15 -7.54
CA ARG A 56 -13.20 -5.43 -7.29
C ARG A 56 -13.95 -5.81 -8.56
N PHE A 57 -13.70 -5.11 -9.66
CA PHE A 57 -14.33 -5.39 -10.95
C PHE A 57 -13.93 -6.77 -11.50
N GLN A 58 -12.65 -7.13 -11.37
CA GLN A 58 -12.17 -8.45 -11.77
C GLN A 58 -12.74 -9.56 -10.88
N ALA A 59 -12.81 -9.35 -9.56
CA ALA A 59 -13.41 -10.29 -8.62
C ALA A 59 -14.91 -10.54 -8.92
N GLN A 60 -15.66 -9.53 -9.35
CA GLN A 60 -17.07 -9.68 -9.73
C GLN A 60 -17.26 -10.45 -11.06
N LYS A 61 -16.30 -10.38 -11.99
CA LYS A 61 -16.34 -11.17 -13.23
C LYS A 61 -16.04 -12.66 -13.03
N GLN A 62 -15.40 -13.03 -11.92
CA GLN A 62 -15.02 -14.42 -11.61
C GLN A 62 -16.09 -15.19 -10.83
N THR A 63 -17.29 -14.63 -10.66
CA THR A 63 -18.47 -15.35 -10.16
C THR A 63 -19.30 -15.83 -11.36
N PRO A 64 -19.02 -17.02 -11.94
CA PRO A 64 -19.94 -17.61 -12.90
C PRO A 64 -21.22 -18.01 -12.15
N SER A 65 -22.34 -17.46 -12.59
CA SER A 65 -23.69 -17.93 -12.28
C SER A 65 -23.94 -19.28 -12.93
#